data_AF-A0A6L3N344-F1
#
_entry.id   AF-A0A6L3N344-F1
#
_cell.length_a   1.000
_cell.length_b   1.000
_cell.length_c   1.000
_cell.angle_alpha   90.00
_cell.angle_beta   90.00
_cell.angle_gamma   90.00
#
_symmetry.space_group_name_H-M   'P 1'
#
loop_
_entity.id
_entity.type
_entity.pdbx_description
1 polymer ?
#
loop_
_entity_poly.entity_id
_entity_poly.type
_entity_poly.pdbx_seq_one_letter_code
_entity_poly.pdbx_strand_id
1 'polypeptide(L)'
;MTTTNNEPSIKELARMHLVFGFSQVQYFVGKNLVKHQSITWTDIGKSKEFFLERARFIDSGDNLDEIYDDKNQFVSLQSLREKMDHYGYQMAEELTNDIDFAKELIPIDERYAKFFSSKVRNDKEVIKLILEHCDANRWKPGGSNVKVLCKENRLGVAYEIIKEFPEYEVLLGATIKKKIGSMSLVEYVEKKALQKSLRKNLKKEVKPAVRTKI
;
A
#
# COMPACT_ATOMS: atom_id res chain seq x y z
N MET A 1 -1.55 -33.81 -32.82
CA MET A 1 -0.40 -33.12 -32.21
C MET A 1 -0.84 -32.64 -30.84
N THR A 2 -0.26 -33.21 -29.79
CA THR A 2 -0.49 -32.81 -28.40
C THR A 2 0.26 -31.50 -28.14
N THR A 3 -0.42 -30.36 -28.29
CA THR A 3 0.08 -29.10 -27.78
C THR A 3 0.07 -29.21 -26.26
N THR A 4 1.24 -29.34 -25.65
CA THR A 4 1.41 -28.97 -24.24
C THR A 4 0.91 -27.53 -24.11
N ASN A 5 -0.27 -27.36 -23.53
CA ASN A 5 -0.81 -26.07 -23.15
C ASN A 5 0.13 -25.50 -22.08
N ASN A 6 1.21 -24.85 -22.51
CA ASN A 6 2.06 -24.07 -21.61
C ASN A 6 1.27 -22.80 -21.28
N GLU A 7 0.33 -22.93 -20.35
CA GLU A 7 -0.35 -21.77 -19.78
C GLU A 7 0.69 -20.90 -19.07
N PRO A 8 0.57 -19.57 -19.16
CA PRO A 8 1.47 -18.66 -18.48
C PRO A 8 1.36 -18.87 -16.96
N SER A 9 2.51 -18.96 -16.31
CA SER A 9 2.60 -18.90 -14.86
C SER A 9 2.03 -17.59 -14.31
N ILE A 10 1.78 -17.55 -13.00
CA ILE A 10 1.29 -16.35 -12.33
C ILE A 10 2.24 -15.15 -12.50
N LYS A 11 3.54 -15.42 -12.56
CA LYS A 11 4.57 -14.42 -12.81
C LYS A 11 4.51 -13.89 -14.24
N GLU A 12 4.29 -14.75 -15.23
CA GLU A 12 4.12 -14.33 -16.62
C GLU A 12 2.83 -13.53 -16.80
N LEU A 13 1.72 -13.95 -16.18
CA LEU A 13 0.46 -13.21 -16.16
C LEU A 13 0.62 -11.77 -15.63
N ALA A 14 1.53 -11.56 -14.68
CA ALA A 14 1.82 -10.22 -14.16
C ALA A 14 2.35 -9.27 -15.24
N ARG A 15 2.87 -9.77 -16.35
CA ARG A 15 3.38 -8.97 -17.47
C ARG A 15 2.38 -8.84 -18.63
N MET A 16 1.23 -9.50 -18.54
CA MET A 16 0.23 -9.55 -19.61
C MET A 16 -0.90 -8.55 -19.43
N HIS A 17 -1.68 -8.32 -20.49
CA HIS A 17 -2.94 -7.60 -20.38
C HIS A 17 -4.05 -8.57 -19.95
N LEU A 18 -4.47 -8.45 -18.69
CA LEU A 18 -5.56 -9.25 -18.12
C LEU A 18 -6.91 -8.55 -18.27
N VAL A 19 -7.96 -9.35 -18.47
CA VAL A 19 -9.34 -8.88 -18.63
C VAL A 19 -10.15 -9.16 -17.37
N PHE A 20 -10.67 -8.09 -16.78
CA PHE A 20 -11.56 -8.15 -15.61
C PHE A 20 -13.01 -8.40 -16.03
N GLY A 21 -13.81 -9.01 -15.14
CA GLY A 21 -15.25 -9.24 -15.35
C GLY A 21 -15.67 -10.71 -15.37
N PHE A 22 -14.72 -11.63 -15.20
CA PHE A 22 -14.96 -13.08 -15.13
C PHE A 22 -14.40 -13.65 -13.83
N SER A 23 -14.89 -14.80 -13.38
CA SER A 23 -14.33 -15.50 -12.21
C SER A 23 -12.94 -16.07 -12.48
N GLN A 24 -12.68 -16.47 -13.72
CA GLN A 24 -11.40 -17.01 -14.18
C GLN A 24 -10.56 -15.91 -14.84
N VAL A 25 -9.23 -16.01 -14.71
CA VAL A 25 -8.34 -15.05 -15.37
C VAL A 25 -8.41 -15.24 -16.88
N GLN A 26 -8.53 -14.14 -17.59
CA GLN A 26 -8.42 -14.10 -19.04
C GLN A 26 -7.31 -13.13 -19.43
N TYR A 27 -6.59 -13.46 -20.50
CA TYR A 27 -5.45 -12.69 -20.98
C TYR A 27 -5.37 -12.73 -22.50
N PHE A 28 -4.72 -11.73 -23.09
CA PHE A 28 -4.51 -11.68 -24.53
C PHE A 28 -3.22 -12.38 -24.95
N VAL A 29 -3.31 -13.21 -26.00
CA VAL A 29 -2.17 -13.73 -26.76
C VAL A 29 -2.32 -13.26 -28.20
N GLY A 30 -1.58 -12.20 -28.56
CA GLY A 30 -1.85 -11.44 -29.78
C GLY A 30 -3.30 -10.95 -29.81
N LYS A 31 -4.11 -11.50 -30.73
CA LYS A 31 -5.52 -11.13 -30.93
C LYS A 31 -6.52 -12.00 -30.17
N ASN A 32 -6.07 -13.10 -29.58
CA ASN A 32 -6.95 -14.08 -28.98
C ASN A 32 -7.08 -13.82 -27.49
N LEU A 33 -8.32 -13.68 -27.02
CA LEU A 33 -8.63 -13.72 -25.60
C LEU A 33 -8.62 -15.18 -25.15
N VAL A 34 -7.70 -15.51 -24.26
CA VAL A 34 -7.51 -16.86 -23.74
C VAL A 34 -7.95 -16.90 -22.29
N LYS A 35 -8.75 -17.91 -21.94
CA LYS A 35 -9.14 -18.21 -20.57
C LYS A 35 -8.11 -19.14 -19.96
N HIS A 36 -7.52 -18.73 -18.83
CA HIS A 36 -6.63 -19.60 -18.07
C HIS A 36 -7.44 -20.74 -17.45
N GLN A 37 -6.97 -21.98 -17.56
CA GLN A 37 -7.70 -23.16 -17.09
C GLN A 37 -7.60 -23.36 -15.58
N SER A 38 -6.47 -23.00 -14.97
CA SER A 38 -6.19 -23.27 -13.56
C SER A 38 -6.17 -22.02 -12.66
N ILE A 39 -5.66 -20.88 -13.13
CA ILE A 39 -5.52 -19.66 -12.31
C ILE A 39 -6.79 -18.82 -12.33
N THR A 40 -7.29 -18.49 -11.14
CA THR A 40 -8.45 -17.62 -10.91
C THR A 40 -8.02 -16.25 -10.37
N TRP A 41 -8.95 -15.29 -10.35
CA TRP A 41 -8.68 -14.00 -9.70
C TRP A 41 -8.43 -14.12 -8.19
N THR A 42 -8.96 -15.17 -7.54
CA THR A 42 -8.64 -15.46 -6.15
C THR A 42 -7.18 -15.87 -5.97
N ASP A 43 -6.61 -16.62 -6.90
CA ASP A 43 -5.20 -17.02 -6.86
C ASP A 43 -4.28 -15.81 -7.09
N ILE A 44 -4.64 -14.95 -8.06
CA ILE A 44 -3.97 -13.66 -8.29
C ILE A 44 -4.00 -12.81 -7.02
N GLY A 45 -5.17 -12.68 -6.39
CA GLY A 45 -5.35 -11.89 -5.18
C GLY A 45 -4.49 -12.32 -4.01
N LYS A 46 -4.13 -13.61 -3.93
CA LYS A 46 -3.29 -14.17 -2.86
C LYS A 46 -1.80 -14.19 -3.19
N SER A 47 -1.41 -13.83 -4.42
CA SER A 47 -0.03 -13.97 -4.89
C SER A 47 0.79 -12.70 -4.70
N LYS A 48 1.69 -12.69 -3.70
CA LYS A 48 2.71 -11.64 -3.55
C LYS A 48 3.56 -11.49 -4.81
N GLU A 49 3.93 -12.62 -5.42
CA GLU A 49 4.76 -12.67 -6.62
C GLU A 49 4.09 -11.91 -7.77
N PHE A 50 2.78 -12.09 -7.98
CA PHE A 50 2.04 -11.37 -9.01
C PHE A 50 2.17 -9.86 -8.84
N PHE A 51 1.87 -9.34 -7.63
CA PHE A 51 1.87 -7.90 -7.38
C PHE A 51 3.26 -7.28 -7.49
N LEU A 52 4.30 -7.95 -6.95
CA LEU A 52 5.67 -7.46 -7.04
C LEU A 52 6.17 -7.46 -8.49
N GLU A 53 5.91 -8.53 -9.24
CA GLU A 53 6.30 -8.64 -10.64
C GLU A 53 5.56 -7.62 -11.50
N ARG A 54 4.25 -7.43 -11.27
CA ARG A 54 3.44 -6.41 -11.95
C ARG A 54 3.97 -5.01 -11.71
N ALA A 55 4.30 -4.69 -10.45
CA ALA A 55 4.84 -3.39 -10.08
C ALA A 55 6.18 -3.14 -10.80
N ARG A 56 7.10 -4.12 -10.76
CA ARG A 56 8.41 -4.02 -11.44
C ARG A 56 8.28 -3.89 -12.96
N PHE A 57 7.36 -4.64 -13.55
CA PHE A 57 7.09 -4.57 -14.99
C PHE A 57 6.59 -3.18 -15.41
N ILE A 58 5.68 -2.59 -14.62
CA ILE A 58 5.14 -1.25 -14.89
C ILE A 58 6.16 -0.13 -14.62
N ASP A 59 7.05 -0.34 -13.64
CA ASP A 59 8.11 0.60 -13.28
C ASP A 59 9.24 0.62 -14.33
N SER A 60 9.73 -0.57 -14.74
CA SER A 60 10.76 -0.71 -15.78
C SER A 60 10.30 -0.22 -17.16
N GLY A 61 9.03 -0.44 -17.51
CA GLY A 61 8.51 -0.15 -18.84
C GLY A 61 9.05 -1.08 -19.94
N ASP A 62 9.62 -2.22 -19.58
CA ASP A 62 10.18 -3.18 -20.54
C ASP A 62 9.07 -3.86 -21.37
N ASN A 63 9.35 -4.16 -22.65
CA ASN A 63 8.55 -5.03 -23.54
C ASN A 63 7.07 -4.63 -23.75
N LEU A 64 6.75 -3.34 -23.76
CA LEU A 64 5.38 -2.88 -24.01
C LEU A 64 4.93 -3.07 -25.46
N ASP A 65 5.88 -3.10 -26.40
CA ASP A 65 5.70 -3.19 -27.86
C ASP A 65 4.89 -4.42 -28.32
N GLU A 66 4.62 -5.36 -27.40
CA GLU A 66 3.91 -6.61 -27.67
C GLU A 66 2.59 -6.77 -26.90
N ILE A 67 2.13 -5.75 -26.15
CA ILE A 67 0.87 -5.83 -25.38
C ILE A 67 -0.29 -5.19 -26.15
N TYR A 68 -1.35 -5.96 -26.40
CA TYR A 68 -2.54 -5.54 -27.15
C TYR A 68 -3.82 -5.55 -26.30
N ASP A 69 -4.77 -4.65 -26.60
CA ASP A 69 -6.12 -4.64 -26.04
C ASP A 69 -7.14 -5.47 -26.85
N ASP A 70 -8.39 -5.46 -26.39
CA ASP A 70 -9.53 -6.12 -27.03
C ASP A 70 -9.85 -5.57 -28.43
N LYS A 71 -9.36 -4.36 -28.73
CA LYS A 71 -9.50 -3.70 -30.03
C LYS A 71 -8.23 -3.83 -30.88
N ASN A 72 -7.28 -4.67 -30.45
CA ASN A 72 -6.01 -4.89 -31.14
C ASN A 72 -5.20 -3.58 -31.28
N GLN A 73 -5.30 -2.70 -30.29
CA GLN A 73 -4.48 -1.50 -30.16
C GLN A 73 -3.35 -1.77 -29.16
N PHE A 74 -2.20 -1.16 -29.41
CA PHE A 74 -1.08 -1.18 -28.47
C PHE A 74 -1.54 -0.61 -27.12
N VAL A 75 -1.33 -1.37 -26.05
CA VAL A 75 -1.66 -0.93 -24.70
C VAL A 75 -0.53 -0.06 -24.20
N SER A 76 -0.80 1.24 -24.08
CA SER A 76 0.17 2.16 -23.49
C SER A 76 0.43 1.82 -22.02
N LEU A 77 1.62 2.15 -21.53
CA LEU A 77 1.93 2.13 -20.09
C LEU A 77 0.84 2.83 -19.29
N GLN A 78 0.36 3.97 -19.80
CA GLN A 78 -0.68 4.74 -19.14
C GLN A 78 -1.96 3.92 -18.94
N SER A 79 -2.39 3.14 -19.94
CA SER A 79 -3.55 2.25 -19.81
C SER A 79 -3.33 1.12 -18.81
N LEU A 80 -2.13 0.50 -18.81
CA LEU A 80 -1.77 -0.51 -17.80
C LEU A 80 -1.75 0.08 -16.38
N ARG A 81 -1.25 1.31 -16.26
CA ARG A 81 -1.17 2.09 -15.02
C ARG A 81 -2.55 2.47 -14.48
N GLU A 82 -3.50 2.80 -15.34
CA GLU A 82 -4.90 3.10 -14.97
C GLU A 82 -5.65 1.86 -14.46
N LYS A 83 -5.35 0.69 -15.03
CA LYS A 83 -5.90 -0.59 -14.59
C LYS A 83 -5.27 -1.11 -13.28
N MET A 84 -4.25 -0.46 -12.75
CA MET A 84 -3.63 -0.87 -11.49
C MET A 84 -4.59 -0.91 -10.33
N ASP A 85 -5.52 0.03 -10.30
CA ASP A 85 -6.51 0.06 -9.24
C ASP A 85 -7.34 -1.23 -9.21
N HIS A 86 -7.63 -1.79 -10.38
CA HIS A 86 -8.41 -3.02 -10.50
C HIS A 86 -7.65 -4.21 -9.94
N TYR A 87 -6.33 -4.32 -10.14
CA TYR A 87 -5.52 -5.35 -9.51
C TYR A 87 -5.45 -5.15 -7.98
N GLY A 88 -5.27 -3.91 -7.53
CA GLY A 88 -5.26 -3.60 -6.09
C GLY A 88 -6.54 -4.03 -5.38
N TYR A 89 -7.71 -3.89 -6.02
CA TYR A 89 -8.98 -4.38 -5.46
C TYR A 89 -9.11 -5.90 -5.38
N GLN A 90 -8.29 -6.66 -6.13
CA GLN A 90 -8.25 -8.12 -6.03
C GLN A 90 -7.35 -8.62 -4.91
N MET A 91 -6.51 -7.75 -4.32
CA MET A 91 -5.57 -8.14 -3.27
C MET A 91 -6.31 -8.73 -2.06
N ALA A 92 -5.94 -9.95 -1.69
CA ALA A 92 -6.58 -10.69 -0.61
C ALA A 92 -6.35 -9.99 0.73
N GLU A 93 -7.30 -10.16 1.66
CA GLU A 93 -7.26 -9.51 2.97
C GLU A 93 -5.95 -9.81 3.72
N GLU A 94 -5.44 -11.03 3.62
CA GLU A 94 -4.20 -11.46 4.25
C GLU A 94 -3.01 -10.63 3.77
N LEU A 95 -2.94 -10.32 2.47
CA LEU A 95 -1.88 -9.48 1.90
C LEU A 95 -2.07 -8.01 2.24
N THR A 96 -3.31 -7.49 2.21
CA THR A 96 -3.57 -6.09 2.61
C THR A 96 -3.25 -5.81 4.08
N ASN A 97 -3.15 -6.86 4.91
CA ASN A 97 -2.79 -6.80 6.32
C ASN A 97 -1.34 -7.17 6.62
N ASP A 98 -0.54 -7.46 5.59
CA ASP A 98 0.86 -7.87 5.71
C ASP A 98 1.80 -6.66 5.64
N ILE A 99 2.49 -6.38 6.75
CA ILE A 99 3.41 -5.25 6.89
C ILE A 99 4.67 -5.45 6.05
N ASP A 100 5.22 -6.66 6.01
CA ASP A 100 6.48 -6.92 5.31
C ASP A 100 6.26 -6.86 3.81
N PHE A 101 5.13 -7.40 3.34
CA PHE A 101 4.71 -7.24 1.96
C PHE A 101 4.50 -5.78 1.56
N ALA A 102 3.92 -4.95 2.43
CA ALA A 102 3.79 -3.52 2.18
C ALA A 102 5.15 -2.82 2.04
N LYS A 103 6.12 -3.20 2.87
CA LYS A 103 7.49 -2.67 2.80
C LYS A 103 8.21 -3.03 1.51
N GLU A 104 7.89 -4.19 0.93
CA GLU A 104 8.46 -4.59 -0.37
C GLU A 104 7.77 -3.91 -1.56
N LEU A 105 6.44 -3.77 -1.52
CA LEU A 105 5.65 -3.33 -2.67
C LEU A 105 5.62 -1.81 -2.86
N ILE A 106 5.47 -1.04 -1.77
CA ILE A 106 5.33 0.43 -1.82
C ILE A 106 6.53 1.12 -2.48
N PRO A 107 7.79 0.72 -2.21
CA PRO A 107 8.95 1.33 -2.87
C PRO A 107 9.01 1.10 -4.38
N ILE A 108 8.38 0.03 -4.87
CA ILE A 108 8.33 -0.30 -6.29
C ILE A 108 7.19 0.48 -6.95
N ASP A 109 6.02 0.54 -6.29
CA ASP A 109 4.89 1.28 -6.81
C ASP A 109 4.00 1.84 -5.69
N GLU A 110 4.17 3.13 -5.44
CA GLU A 110 3.46 3.92 -4.44
C GLU A 110 1.92 3.83 -4.54
N ARG A 111 1.37 3.51 -5.73
CA ARG A 111 -0.09 3.42 -5.93
C ARG A 111 -0.71 2.29 -5.11
N TYR A 112 0.06 1.25 -4.79
CA TYR A 112 -0.44 0.15 -3.95
C TYR A 112 -0.67 0.54 -2.50
N ALA A 113 -0.04 1.61 -2.02
CA ALA A 113 -0.10 2.03 -0.62
C ALA A 113 -1.55 2.20 -0.11
N LYS A 114 -2.48 2.56 -1.01
CA LYS A 114 -3.88 2.79 -0.68
C LYS A 114 -4.69 1.51 -0.38
N PHE A 115 -4.27 0.36 -0.90
CA PHE A 115 -4.99 -0.91 -0.73
C PHE A 115 -4.68 -1.60 0.61
N PHE A 116 -3.55 -1.25 1.23
CA PHE A 116 -3.22 -1.79 2.55
C PHE A 116 -4.21 -1.32 3.62
N SER A 117 -4.43 -2.16 4.62
CA SER A 117 -5.35 -1.88 5.70
C SER A 117 -4.88 -0.67 6.52
N SER A 118 -5.80 -0.09 7.31
CA SER A 118 -5.45 1.00 8.22
C SER A 118 -4.37 0.57 9.22
N LYS A 119 -4.38 -0.69 9.66
CA LYS A 119 -3.35 -1.23 10.56
C LYS A 119 -1.96 -1.12 9.94
N VAL A 120 -1.81 -1.57 8.69
CA VAL A 120 -0.52 -1.53 7.96
C VAL A 120 -0.11 -0.09 7.69
N ARG A 121 -1.03 0.77 7.22
CA ARG A 121 -0.76 2.21 7.00
C ARG A 121 -0.53 3.03 8.28
N ASN A 122 -0.72 2.43 9.45
CA ASN A 122 -0.39 3.01 10.75
C ASN A 122 0.95 2.48 11.28
N ASP A 123 1.56 1.48 10.64
CA ASP A 123 2.88 1.01 10.99
C ASP A 123 3.92 2.09 10.71
N LYS A 124 4.82 2.30 11.67
CA LYS A 124 5.78 3.41 11.61
C LYS A 124 6.66 3.34 10.38
N GLU A 125 7.21 2.16 10.07
CA GLU A 125 8.16 2.01 8.96
C GLU A 125 7.42 2.08 7.62
N VAL A 126 6.19 1.56 7.55
CA VAL A 126 5.33 1.75 6.37
C VAL A 126 5.02 3.22 6.13
N ILE A 127 4.75 4.01 7.18
CA ILE A 127 4.52 5.45 7.02
C ILE A 127 5.76 6.15 6.46
N LYS A 128 6.97 5.77 6.90
CA LYS A 128 8.20 6.34 6.34
C LYS A 128 8.31 6.06 4.84
N LEU A 129 8.10 4.80 4.43
CA LEU A 129 8.13 4.43 3.01
C LEU A 129 7.07 5.17 2.19
N ILE A 130 5.87 5.36 2.73
CA ILE A 130 4.83 6.17 2.08
C ILE A 130 5.28 7.62 1.91
N LEU A 131 5.97 8.20 2.88
CA LEU A 131 6.44 9.58 2.77
C LEU A 131 7.60 9.72 1.78
N GLU A 132 8.49 8.72 1.74
CA GLU A 132 9.67 8.68 0.85
C GLU A 132 9.27 8.45 -0.61
N HIS A 133 8.35 7.51 -0.85
CA HIS A 133 8.04 7.05 -2.20
C HIS A 133 6.72 7.58 -2.76
N CYS A 134 5.77 8.03 -1.93
CA CYS A 134 4.47 8.51 -2.44
C CYS A 134 4.44 10.04 -2.60
N ASP A 135 3.99 10.55 -3.74
CA ASP A 135 3.76 12.00 -3.95
C ASP A 135 2.85 12.60 -2.86
N ALA A 136 3.30 13.71 -2.24
CA ALA A 136 2.58 14.42 -1.20
C ALA A 136 1.16 14.88 -1.60
N ASN A 137 0.92 15.09 -2.90
CA ASN A 137 -0.41 15.40 -3.45
C ASN A 137 -1.37 14.22 -3.35
N ARG A 138 -0.85 12.98 -3.36
CA ARG A 138 -1.62 11.75 -3.20
C ARG A 138 -1.95 11.43 -1.74
N TRP A 139 -1.41 12.20 -0.78
CA TRP A 139 -1.78 12.09 0.64
C TRP A 139 -3.04 12.89 1.00
N LYS A 140 -3.49 13.82 0.15
CA LYS A 140 -4.53 14.81 0.48
C LYS A 140 -5.95 14.36 0.09
N PRO A 141 -6.98 14.79 0.86
CA PRO A 141 -8.38 14.54 0.55
C PRO A 141 -8.86 15.53 -0.52
N GLY A 142 -8.99 15.07 -1.77
CA GLY A 142 -9.55 15.86 -2.86
C GLY A 142 -9.31 15.18 -4.20
N GLY A 143 -10.26 14.35 -4.61
CA GLY A 143 -10.13 13.42 -5.73
C GLY A 143 -10.42 12.01 -5.25
N SER A 144 -11.30 11.29 -5.95
CA SER A 144 -11.85 9.99 -5.57
C SER A 144 -10.80 8.99 -5.03
N ASN A 145 -10.96 8.64 -3.75
CA ASN A 145 -10.63 7.36 -3.11
C ASN A 145 -9.16 6.93 -3.02
N VAL A 146 -8.48 7.33 -1.93
CA VAL A 146 -8.27 6.59 -0.66
C VAL A 146 -7.18 7.32 0.15
N LYS A 147 -7.42 7.56 1.44
CA LYS A 147 -6.47 8.28 2.33
C LYS A 147 -5.22 7.42 2.59
N VAL A 148 -4.20 7.46 1.74
CA VAL A 148 -2.95 6.70 1.99
C VAL A 148 -2.36 7.06 3.36
N LEU A 149 -2.39 8.34 3.73
CA LEU A 149 -1.89 8.79 5.03
C LEU A 149 -2.80 9.85 5.65
N CYS A 150 -3.60 9.46 6.65
CA CYS A 150 -4.46 10.42 7.35
C CYS A 150 -3.63 11.42 8.18
N LYS A 151 -4.27 12.50 8.62
CA LYS A 151 -3.60 13.55 9.43
C LYS A 151 -3.13 13.00 10.78
N GLU A 152 -3.90 12.10 11.36
CA GLU A 152 -3.64 11.50 12.66
C GLU A 152 -2.40 10.60 12.61
N ASN A 153 -2.26 9.78 11.55
CA ASN A 153 -1.09 8.93 11.31
C ASN A 153 0.17 9.76 11.14
N ARG A 154 0.11 10.78 10.28
CA ARG A 154 1.20 11.74 10.07
C ARG A 154 1.71 12.27 11.40
N LEU A 155 0.81 12.79 12.22
CA LEU A 155 1.16 13.36 13.53
C LEU A 155 1.69 12.35 14.55
N GLY A 156 1.35 11.06 14.40
CA GLY A 156 1.82 9.99 15.29
C GLY A 156 3.32 9.73 15.15
N VAL A 157 3.85 9.90 13.94
CA VAL A 157 5.26 9.62 13.61
C VAL A 157 6.04 10.87 13.17
N ALA A 158 5.37 12.01 12.97
CA ALA A 158 5.97 13.20 12.36
C ALA A 158 7.24 13.70 13.07
N TYR A 159 7.36 13.51 14.39
CA TYR A 159 8.60 13.87 15.06
C TYR A 159 9.77 13.00 14.64
N GLU A 160 9.59 11.69 14.73
CA GLU A 160 10.65 10.73 14.44
C GLU A 160 11.08 10.87 12.98
N ILE A 161 10.12 11.17 12.11
CA ILE A 161 10.35 11.43 10.70
C ILE A 161 11.06 12.76 10.46
N ILE A 162 10.65 13.88 11.06
CA ILE A 162 11.37 15.16 10.88
C ILE A 162 12.80 15.08 11.46
N LYS A 163 12.99 14.33 12.55
CA LYS A 163 14.31 14.10 13.12
C LYS A 163 15.24 13.36 12.15
N GLU A 164 14.70 12.40 11.41
CA GLU A 164 15.43 11.55 10.46
C GLU A 164 15.53 12.19 9.07
N PHE A 165 14.51 12.97 8.67
CA PHE A 165 14.32 13.60 7.37
C PHE A 165 13.78 15.04 7.54
N PRO A 166 14.64 16.04 7.82
CA PRO A 166 14.23 17.41 8.12
C PRO A 166 13.40 18.11 7.04
N GLU A 167 13.57 17.75 5.77
CA GLU A 167 12.85 18.29 4.61
C GLU A 167 11.33 18.11 4.70
N TYR A 168 10.85 17.10 5.45
CA TYR A 168 9.42 16.90 5.70
C TYR A 168 8.83 17.90 6.71
N GLU A 169 9.63 18.78 7.31
CA GLU A 169 9.12 19.86 8.18
C GLU A 169 8.12 20.76 7.44
N VAL A 170 8.33 21.03 6.15
CA VAL A 170 7.38 21.86 5.37
C VAL A 170 6.00 21.18 5.29
N LEU A 171 5.99 19.85 5.17
CA LEU A 171 4.78 19.04 4.98
C LEU A 171 4.07 18.73 6.31
N LEU A 172 4.84 18.42 7.35
CA LEU A 172 4.33 17.94 8.64
C LEU A 172 4.36 19.04 9.71
N GLY A 173 5.27 20.00 9.62
CA GLY A 173 5.54 21.04 10.61
C GLY A 173 4.38 22.00 10.82
N ALA A 174 3.65 22.41 9.78
CA ALA A 174 2.44 23.23 9.96
C ALA A 174 1.35 22.51 10.78
N THR A 175 1.20 21.20 10.52
CA THR A 175 0.24 20.35 11.24
C THR A 175 0.67 20.15 12.69
N ILE A 176 1.97 19.96 12.91
CA ILE A 176 2.56 19.84 14.24
C ILE A 176 2.43 21.16 15.01
N LYS A 177 2.82 22.31 14.44
CA LYS A 177 2.72 23.64 15.06
C LYS A 177 1.29 23.92 15.55
N LYS A 178 0.26 23.56 14.77
CA LYS A 178 -1.14 23.68 15.21
C LYS A 178 -1.49 22.81 16.42
N LYS A 179 -0.84 21.65 16.58
CA LYS A 179 -1.11 20.69 17.68
C LYS A 179 -0.28 20.96 18.94
N ILE A 180 0.93 21.48 18.78
CA ILE A 180 1.87 21.72 19.88
C ILE A 180 1.85 23.18 20.34
N GLY A 181 1.27 24.08 19.55
CA GLY A 181 1.15 25.50 19.88
C GLY A 181 2.51 26.18 19.84
N SER A 182 2.85 26.87 20.92
CA SER A 182 4.14 27.54 21.12
C SER A 182 5.26 26.59 21.58
N MET A 183 4.96 25.33 21.85
CA MET A 183 5.99 24.36 22.24
C MET A 183 6.92 24.05 21.07
N SER A 184 8.19 23.81 21.38
CA SER A 184 9.13 23.24 20.41
C SER A 184 8.78 21.79 20.10
N LEU A 185 9.25 21.31 18.95
CA LEU A 185 9.05 19.93 18.53
C LEU A 185 9.67 18.93 19.53
N VAL A 186 10.82 19.29 20.12
CA VAL A 186 11.52 18.50 21.14
C VAL A 186 10.69 18.41 22.42
N GLU A 187 10.20 19.54 22.93
CA GLU A 187 9.36 19.59 24.13
C GLU A 187 8.08 18.74 23.99
N TYR A 188 7.47 18.75 22.80
CA TYR A 188 6.30 17.92 22.53
C TYR A 188 6.58 16.43 22.68
N VAL A 189 7.76 16.00 22.23
CA VAL A 189 8.12 14.58 22.23
C VAL A 189 8.47 14.12 23.61
N GLU A 190 9.25 14.90 24.35
CA GLU A 190 9.54 14.63 25.74
C GLU A 190 8.23 14.50 26.53
N LYS A 191 7.30 15.44 26.34
CA LYS A 191 5.96 15.38 26.93
C LYS A 191 5.20 14.10 26.54
N LYS A 192 5.27 13.67 25.28
CA LYS A 192 4.58 12.45 24.81
C LYS A 192 5.23 11.17 25.32
N ALA A 193 6.56 11.11 25.35
CA ALA A 193 7.33 10.00 25.91
C ALA A 193 7.06 9.86 27.41
N LEU A 194 7.06 10.98 28.15
CA LEU A 194 6.65 11.04 29.56
C LEU A 194 5.21 10.57 29.75
N GLN A 195 4.25 11.07 28.95
CA GLN A 195 2.85 10.62 29.03
C GLN A 195 2.70 9.11 28.77
N LYS A 196 3.45 8.54 27.81
CA LYS A 196 3.44 7.10 27.50
C LYS A 196 4.03 6.28 28.64
N SER A 197 5.16 6.73 29.20
CA SER A 197 5.82 6.12 30.36
C SER A 197 4.90 6.13 31.60
N LEU A 198 4.35 7.29 31.93
CA LEU A 198 3.41 7.47 33.04
C LEU A 198 2.17 6.56 32.88
N ARG A 199 1.56 6.50 31.70
CA ARG A 199 0.41 5.61 31.43
C ARG A 199 0.75 4.13 31.55
N LYS A 200 1.96 3.72 31.15
CA LYS A 200 2.43 2.33 31.27
C LYS A 200 2.65 1.94 32.74
N ASN A 201 3.13 2.87 33.54
CA ASN A 201 3.41 2.66 34.96
C ASN A 201 2.12 2.74 35.80
N LEU A 202 1.22 3.69 35.53
CA LEU A 202 -0.07 3.83 36.23
C LEU A 202 -1.01 2.63 36.03
N LYS A 203 -0.97 1.93 34.89
CA LYS A 203 -1.76 0.70 34.67
C LYS A 203 -1.31 -0.48 35.55
N LYS A 204 -0.11 -0.44 36.13
CA LYS A 204 0.38 -1.49 37.02
C LYS A 204 -0.05 -1.32 38.47
N GLU A 205 -0.57 -0.15 38.87
CA GLU A 205 -0.75 0.20 40.29
C GLU A 205 -2.20 0.26 40.79
N VAL A 206 -3.22 -0.06 39.99
CA VAL A 206 -4.61 -0.08 40.50
C VAL A 206 -5.33 -1.37 40.14
N LYS A 207 -5.13 -2.41 40.97
CA LYS A 207 -6.23 -3.33 41.31
C LYS A 207 -6.97 -2.69 42.49
N PRO A 208 -8.27 -2.35 42.38
CA PRO A 208 -9.00 -1.84 43.53
C PRO A 208 -9.03 -2.93 44.61
N ALA A 209 -8.57 -2.59 45.81
CA ALA A 209 -8.74 -3.45 46.98
C ALA A 209 -10.24 -3.73 47.16
N VAL A 210 -10.58 -5.02 47.18
CA VAL A 210 -11.94 -5.51 47.45
C VAL A 210 -12.36 -4.95 48.81
N ARG A 211 -13.39 -4.11 48.83
CA ARG A 211 -14.03 -3.62 50.07
C ARG A 211 -14.66 -4.82 50.78
N THR A 212 -14.04 -5.28 51.85
CA THR A 212 -14.67 -6.21 52.81
C THR A 212 -15.83 -5.47 53.47
N LYS A 213 -17.05 -5.99 53.32
CA LYS A 213 -18.22 -5.50 54.06
C LYS A 213 -18.07 -5.90 55.53
N ILE A 214 -18.29 -4.93 56.41
CA ILE A 214 -18.49 -5.12 57.86
C ILE A 214 -19.85 -5.77 58.06
#